data_AF-A0ABD2EDZ5-F1
#
_entry.id   AF-A0ABD2EDZ5-F1
#
_cell.length_a   1.000
_cell.length_b   1.000
_cell.length_c   1.000
_cell.angle_alpha   90.00
_cell.angle_beta   90.00
_cell.angle_gamma   90.00
#
_symmetry.space_group_name_H-M   'P 1'
#
loop_
_entity.id
_entity.type
_entity.pdbx_description
1 polymer ?
#
loop_
_entity_poly.entity_id
_entity_poly.type
_entity_poly.pdbx_seq_one_letter_code
_entity_poly.pdbx_strand_id
1 'polypeptide(L)'
;MDRAAVARVGAVASASVCALVAGVVLAQYIFTLKRKTGRKTKIIEMMPEFQKSSVRIKNPTRVEEIICGLIKGGAAKLQIITDFDMTLSRFSYKGKRCPTCHNVIDNCKLVTDECREKLLKLKEKYYAIEVDPDLTVEQKYPHMVEWYSKSHGLLIEQALPKAKLKEVVAESDVMLKEGYENFFDKLQHHSIPVFIFSAGIGDVLEEVIRQAGVYHPNVKVVSNFMDFDENVDELLEKYMDCYDIVLVQDESLEVANSILQKIL
;
A
#
# COMPACT_ATOMS: atom_id res chain seq x y z
N MET A 1 -33.53 -37.88 25.56
CA MET A 1 -33.07 -36.82 24.63
C MET A 1 -33.42 -35.48 25.26
N ASP A 2 -32.38 -34.71 25.56
CA ASP A 2 -32.22 -33.26 25.33
C ASP A 2 -31.55 -32.47 26.47
N ARG A 3 -30.28 -32.17 26.16
CA ARG A 3 -29.47 -30.97 26.42
C ARG A 3 -29.39 -30.40 27.84
N ALA A 4 -28.32 -30.84 28.52
CA ALA A 4 -27.61 -30.03 29.50
C ALA A 4 -27.02 -28.77 28.82
N ALA A 5 -27.44 -27.60 29.29
CA ALA A 5 -26.85 -26.31 28.91
C ALA A 5 -25.52 -26.14 29.66
N VAL A 6 -24.41 -26.22 28.92
CA VAL A 6 -23.07 -25.87 29.41
C VAL A 6 -22.89 -24.36 29.25
N ALA A 7 -22.86 -23.63 30.37
CA ALA A 7 -22.44 -22.23 30.38
C ALA A 7 -20.94 -22.18 30.04
N ARG A 8 -20.60 -21.70 28.83
CA ARG A 8 -19.24 -21.32 28.47
C ARG A 8 -19.01 -19.88 28.94
N VAL A 9 -18.15 -19.72 29.92
CA VAL A 9 -17.61 -18.41 30.32
C VAL A 9 -16.72 -17.92 29.17
N GLY A 10 -17.26 -17.06 28.32
CA GLY A 10 -16.47 -16.27 27.38
C GLY A 10 -15.70 -15.22 28.16
N ALA A 11 -14.37 -15.31 28.14
CA ALA A 11 -13.51 -14.28 28.71
C ALA A 11 -13.63 -13.01 27.86
N VAL A 12 -14.54 -12.11 28.23
CA VAL A 12 -14.52 -10.73 27.78
C VAL A 12 -13.39 -10.04 28.53
N ALA A 13 -12.23 -9.89 27.91
CA ALA A 13 -11.18 -9.02 28.42
C ALA A 13 -11.73 -7.58 28.35
N SER A 14 -12.21 -7.07 29.48
CA SER A 14 -12.62 -5.68 29.59
C SER A 14 -11.42 -4.77 29.35
N ALA A 15 -11.64 -3.58 28.77
CA ALA A 15 -10.59 -2.59 28.52
C ALA A 15 -9.75 -2.28 29.77
N SER A 16 -10.32 -2.46 30.96
CA SER A 16 -9.68 -2.38 32.27
C SER A 16 -8.54 -3.40 32.46
N VAL A 17 -8.72 -4.63 31.96
CA VAL A 17 -7.70 -5.70 32.00
C VAL A 17 -6.56 -5.38 31.03
N CYS A 18 -6.86 -4.87 29.83
CA CYS A 18 -5.83 -4.44 28.87
C CYS A 18 -4.99 -3.26 29.41
N ALA A 19 -5.63 -2.28 30.06
CA ALA A 19 -4.93 -1.16 30.68
C ALA A 19 -4.05 -1.60 31.87
N LEU A 20 -4.53 -2.53 32.70
CA LEU A 20 -3.75 -3.11 33.80
C LEU A 20 -2.55 -3.92 33.29
N VAL A 21 -2.73 -4.74 32.24
CA VAL A 21 -1.63 -5.49 31.64
C VAL A 21 -0.61 -4.55 30.99
N ALA A 22 -1.05 -3.53 30.26
CA ALA A 22 -0.15 -2.53 29.67
C ALA A 22 0.60 -1.72 30.75
N GLY A 23 -0.07 -1.36 31.84
CA GLY A 23 0.53 -0.67 32.99
C GLY A 23 1.55 -1.52 33.74
N VAL A 24 1.27 -2.81 33.93
CA VAL A 24 2.19 -3.77 34.56
C VAL A 24 3.39 -4.05 33.66
N VAL A 25 3.19 -4.19 32.35
CA VAL A 25 4.27 -4.34 31.37
C VAL A 25 5.15 -3.08 31.34
N LEU A 26 4.55 -1.89 31.38
CA LEU A 26 5.28 -0.62 31.42
C LEU A 26 6.04 -0.45 32.74
N ALA A 27 5.43 -0.82 33.88
CA ALA A 27 6.09 -0.77 35.19
C ALA A 27 7.24 -1.79 35.29
N GLN A 28 7.05 -3.01 34.77
CA GLN A 28 8.12 -4.01 34.66
C GLN A 28 9.22 -3.54 33.70
N TYR A 29 8.88 -2.87 32.60
CA TYR A 29 9.82 -2.27 31.66
C TYR A 29 10.66 -1.17 32.34
N ILE A 30 10.02 -0.24 33.05
CA ILE A 30 10.69 0.83 33.82
C ILE A 30 11.55 0.26 34.95
N PHE A 31 11.07 -0.77 35.65
CA PHE A 31 11.83 -1.43 36.71
C PHE A 31 13.05 -2.20 36.15
N THR A 32 12.89 -2.82 34.99
CA THR A 32 13.99 -3.50 34.27
C THR A 32 15.00 -2.49 33.72
N LEU A 33 14.56 -1.31 33.27
CA LEU A 33 15.42 -0.20 32.87
C LEU A 33 16.29 0.30 34.04
N LYS A 34 15.70 0.45 35.23
CA LYS A 34 16.46 0.85 36.44
C LYS A 34 17.49 -0.18 36.91
N ARG A 35 17.31 -1.46 36.57
CA ARG A 35 18.20 -2.56 37.00
C ARG A 35 19.34 -2.86 36.02
N LYS A 36 19.33 -2.25 34.82
CA LYS A 36 20.30 -2.51 33.72
C LYS A 36 21.11 -1.26 33.34
N THR A 37 21.63 -0.52 34.31
CA THR A 37 22.58 0.60 34.14
C THR A 37 23.97 0.17 33.64
N GLY A 38 24.02 -0.68 32.60
CA GLY A 38 25.26 -1.17 32.00
C GLY A 38 25.10 -2.11 30.80
N ARG A 39 23.88 -2.50 30.40
CA ARG A 39 23.65 -3.36 29.23
C ARG A 39 22.63 -2.68 28.34
N LYS A 40 23.06 -2.14 27.19
CA LYS A 40 22.17 -1.61 26.13
C LYS A 40 21.08 -2.67 25.87
N THR A 41 19.86 -2.44 26.32
CA THR A 41 18.71 -3.28 25.96
C THR A 41 18.48 -3.11 24.46
N LYS A 42 18.71 -4.18 23.72
CA LYS A 42 18.55 -4.25 22.28
C LYS A 42 17.09 -4.50 21.94
N ILE A 43 16.41 -3.49 21.37
CA ILE A 43 15.00 -3.55 20.99
C ILE A 43 14.73 -4.78 20.12
N ILE A 44 15.64 -5.08 19.19
CA ILE A 44 15.52 -6.21 18.26
C ILE A 44 15.52 -7.54 19.02
N GLU A 45 16.39 -7.72 20.03
CA GLU A 45 16.48 -8.96 20.82
C GLU A 45 15.24 -9.18 21.71
N MET A 46 14.53 -8.11 22.09
CA MET A 46 13.38 -8.17 22.99
C MET A 46 12.03 -8.31 22.27
N MET A 47 11.97 -8.03 20.97
CA MET A 47 10.74 -8.09 20.18
C MET A 47 10.62 -9.43 19.43
N PRO A 48 9.65 -10.30 19.77
CA PRO A 48 9.50 -11.61 19.14
C PRO A 48 9.32 -11.55 17.61
N GLU A 49 8.74 -10.46 17.10
CA GLU A 49 8.51 -10.25 15.67
C GLU A 49 9.82 -10.20 14.88
N PHE A 50 10.88 -9.65 15.49
CA PHE A 50 12.22 -9.56 14.90
C PHE A 50 12.98 -10.90 14.94
N GLN A 51 12.48 -11.90 15.67
CA GLN A 51 13.09 -13.23 15.79
C GLN A 51 12.55 -14.23 14.75
N LYS A 52 11.59 -13.82 13.90
CA LYS A 52 11.07 -14.65 12.81
C LYS A 52 12.16 -14.95 11.79
N SER A 53 12.19 -16.17 11.26
CA SER A 53 13.18 -16.61 10.26
C SER A 53 13.15 -15.82 8.94
N SER A 54 12.02 -15.17 8.64
CA SER A 54 11.85 -14.29 7.48
C SER A 54 12.53 -12.92 7.64
N VAL A 55 12.97 -12.55 8.85
CA VAL A 55 13.58 -11.25 9.12
C VAL A 55 15.10 -11.34 8.94
N ARG A 56 15.65 -10.60 7.99
CA ARG A 56 17.09 -10.56 7.70
C ARG A 56 17.58 -9.11 7.82
N ILE A 57 18.45 -8.84 8.80
CA ILE A 57 18.94 -7.48 9.11
C ILE A 57 20.45 -7.42 8.87
N LYS A 58 20.88 -6.57 7.92
CA LYS A 58 22.30 -6.39 7.60
C LYS A 58 23.09 -5.72 8.74
N ASN A 59 22.51 -4.70 9.38
CA ASN A 59 23.12 -3.96 10.48
C ASN A 59 22.10 -3.72 11.61
N PRO A 60 22.04 -4.61 12.62
CA PRO A 60 21.07 -4.51 13.72
C PRO A 60 21.21 -3.22 14.53
N THR A 61 22.43 -2.80 14.84
CA THR A 61 22.69 -1.58 15.63
C THR A 61 22.11 -0.34 14.96
N ARG A 62 22.32 -0.18 13.65
CA ARG A 62 21.77 0.95 12.90
C ARG A 62 20.23 0.92 12.89
N VAL A 63 19.63 -0.25 12.75
CA VAL A 63 18.16 -0.40 12.78
C VAL A 63 17.60 -0.01 14.17
N GLU A 64 18.28 -0.39 15.25
CA GLU A 64 17.89 0.03 16.60
C GLU A 64 17.95 1.54 16.79
N GLU A 65 18.99 2.19 16.28
CA GLU A 65 19.11 3.66 16.33
C GLU A 65 17.96 4.33 15.58
N ILE A 66 17.59 3.82 14.40
CA ILE A 66 16.44 4.32 13.62
C ILE A 66 15.14 4.12 14.41
N ILE A 67 14.87 2.93 14.95
CA ILE A 67 13.66 2.64 15.73
C ILE A 67 13.60 3.54 16.97
N CYS A 68 14.72 3.74 17.67
CA CYS A 68 14.79 4.66 18.80
C CYS A 68 14.48 6.10 18.38
N GLY A 69 14.96 6.54 17.21
CA GLY A 69 14.63 7.84 16.63
C GLY A 69 13.13 7.99 16.35
N LEU A 70 12.51 6.98 15.74
CA LEU A 70 11.07 6.97 15.46
C LEU A 70 10.23 7.03 16.75
N ILE A 71 10.60 6.24 17.78
CA ILE A 71 9.93 6.25 19.08
C ILE A 71 10.05 7.64 19.75
N LYS A 72 11.24 8.25 19.71
CA LYS A 72 11.47 9.60 20.27
C LYS A 72 10.69 10.68 19.50
N GLY A 73 10.54 10.52 18.20
CA GLY A 73 9.79 11.45 17.35
C GLY A 73 8.28 11.39 17.58
N GLY A 74 7.76 10.20 17.87
CA GLY A 74 6.33 9.97 18.11
C GLY A 74 5.45 10.21 16.88
N ALA A 75 4.13 10.17 17.09
CA ALA A 75 3.14 10.29 16.02
C ALA A 75 3.26 11.60 15.22
N ALA A 76 3.50 12.72 15.91
CA ALA A 76 3.55 14.05 15.30
C ALA A 76 4.69 14.24 14.29
N LYS A 77 5.68 13.33 14.25
CA LYS A 77 6.82 13.37 13.32
C LYS A 77 6.89 12.17 12.40
N LEU A 78 5.87 11.31 12.41
CA LEU A 78 5.82 10.10 11.61
C LEU A 78 4.96 10.34 10.36
N GLN A 79 5.43 9.79 9.24
CA GLN A 79 4.64 9.60 8.01
C GLN A 79 5.02 8.26 7.39
N ILE A 80 4.12 7.71 6.59
CA ILE A 80 4.33 6.45 5.87
C ILE A 80 4.39 6.75 4.37
N ILE A 81 5.43 6.26 3.71
CA ILE A 81 5.53 6.21 2.25
C ILE A 81 5.66 4.73 1.89
N THR A 82 4.75 4.20 1.08
CA THR A 82 4.70 2.77 0.78
C THR A 82 4.29 2.53 -0.67
N ASP A 83 4.84 1.49 -1.25
CA ASP A 83 4.28 0.89 -2.46
C ASP A 83 3.02 0.06 -2.09
N PHE A 84 2.29 -0.40 -3.10
CA PHE A 84 1.07 -1.21 -2.95
C PHE A 84 1.26 -2.66 -3.38
N ASP A 85 1.58 -2.89 -4.65
CA ASP A 85 1.58 -4.23 -5.23
C ASP A 85 2.71 -5.08 -4.64
N MET A 86 2.35 -6.23 -4.08
CA MET A 86 3.25 -7.15 -3.38
C MET A 86 3.88 -6.58 -2.08
N THR A 87 3.62 -5.31 -1.75
CA THR A 87 4.06 -4.59 -0.54
C THR A 87 2.95 -4.49 0.51
N LEU A 88 1.77 -3.97 0.15
CA LEU A 88 0.56 -4.05 0.97
C LEU A 88 -0.32 -5.23 0.54
N SER A 89 -0.30 -5.58 -0.75
CA SER A 89 -0.92 -6.81 -1.25
C SER A 89 -0.01 -8.04 -1.08
N ARG A 90 -0.62 -9.22 -1.06
CA ARG A 90 0.10 -10.50 -0.96
C ARG A 90 0.81 -10.79 -2.27
N PHE A 91 1.95 -11.48 -2.16
CA PHE A 91 2.66 -12.01 -3.31
C PHE A 91 2.03 -13.31 -3.81
N SER A 92 1.64 -14.19 -2.89
CA SER A 92 1.00 -15.47 -3.19
C SER A 92 0.09 -15.92 -2.05
N TYR A 93 -0.84 -16.81 -2.38
CA TYR A 93 -1.75 -17.45 -1.43
C TYR A 93 -2.00 -18.89 -1.84
N LYS A 94 -1.83 -19.84 -0.91
CA LYS A 94 -1.98 -21.29 -1.14
C LYS A 94 -1.25 -21.81 -2.38
N GLY A 95 -0.04 -21.32 -2.63
CA GLY A 95 0.81 -21.73 -3.76
C GLY A 95 0.49 -21.07 -5.10
N LYS A 96 -0.57 -20.26 -5.20
CA LYS A 96 -0.91 -19.46 -6.39
C LYS A 96 -0.42 -18.02 -6.20
N ARG A 97 0.14 -17.40 -7.25
CA ARG A 97 0.53 -15.98 -7.24
C ARG A 97 -0.73 -15.10 -7.15
N CYS A 98 -0.73 -14.12 -6.26
CA CYS A 98 -1.82 -13.16 -6.15
C CYS A 98 -1.69 -12.11 -7.27
N PRO A 99 -2.82 -11.52 -7.72
CA PRO A 99 -2.79 -10.51 -8.77
C PRO A 99 -2.23 -9.18 -8.25
N THR A 100 -1.47 -8.48 -9.10
CA THR A 100 -1.22 -7.04 -9.00
C THR A 100 -2.47 -6.24 -9.42
N CYS A 101 -2.47 -4.92 -9.28
CA CYS A 101 -3.55 -4.07 -9.79
C CYS A 101 -3.81 -4.29 -11.29
N HIS A 102 -2.76 -4.38 -12.11
CA HIS A 102 -2.91 -4.75 -13.53
C HIS A 102 -3.51 -6.13 -13.70
N ASN A 103 -3.03 -7.14 -12.95
CA ASN A 103 -3.55 -8.50 -13.09
C ASN A 103 -5.00 -8.66 -12.61
N VAL A 104 -5.53 -7.74 -11.79
CA VAL A 104 -6.97 -7.68 -11.51
C VAL A 104 -7.76 -7.38 -12.78
N ILE A 105 -7.27 -6.43 -13.60
CA ILE A 105 -7.88 -6.09 -14.89
C ILE A 105 -7.60 -7.18 -15.93
N ASP A 106 -6.33 -7.57 -16.13
CA ASP A 106 -5.94 -8.58 -17.12
C ASP A 106 -6.77 -9.86 -16.98
N ASN A 107 -7.09 -10.22 -15.72
CA ASN A 107 -7.79 -11.45 -15.43
C ASN A 107 -9.33 -11.33 -15.39
N CYS A 108 -9.89 -10.12 -15.50
CA CYS A 108 -11.33 -9.92 -15.36
C CYS A 108 -12.11 -10.46 -16.56
N LYS A 109 -13.42 -10.61 -16.41
CA LYS A 109 -14.32 -11.14 -17.45
C LYS A 109 -14.51 -10.19 -18.65
N LEU A 110 -14.15 -8.92 -18.49
CA LEU A 110 -14.27 -7.91 -19.55
C LEU A 110 -13.09 -7.94 -20.54
N VAL A 111 -11.97 -8.55 -20.15
CA VAL A 111 -10.81 -8.73 -21.03
C VAL A 111 -10.93 -10.05 -21.77
N THR A 112 -10.96 -9.98 -23.10
CA THR A 112 -11.04 -11.15 -23.99
C THR A 112 -9.85 -12.10 -23.81
N ASP A 113 -10.05 -13.39 -24.09
CA ASP A 113 -8.97 -14.38 -24.00
C ASP A 113 -7.81 -14.06 -24.96
N GLU A 114 -8.10 -13.53 -26.14
CA GLU A 114 -7.08 -13.07 -27.10
C GLU A 114 -6.22 -11.93 -26.51
N CYS A 115 -6.85 -10.93 -25.91
CA CYS A 115 -6.13 -9.83 -25.24
C CYS A 115 -5.30 -10.36 -24.07
N ARG A 116 -5.85 -11.28 -23.28
CA ARG A 116 -5.15 -11.92 -22.16
C ARG A 116 -3.92 -12.68 -22.60
N GLU A 117 -3.98 -13.38 -23.73
CA GLU A 117 -2.82 -14.07 -24.31
C GLU A 117 -1.74 -13.07 -24.74
N LYS A 118 -2.11 -11.94 -25.36
CA LYS A 118 -1.17 -10.86 -25.71
C LYS A 118 -0.51 -10.25 -24.47
N LEU A 119 -1.29 -9.96 -23.43
CA LEU A 119 -0.81 -9.43 -22.15
C LEU A 119 0.14 -10.42 -21.47
N LEU A 120 -0.17 -11.72 -21.49
CA LEU A 120 0.69 -12.76 -20.94
C LEU A 120 2.04 -12.81 -21.68
N LYS A 121 2.02 -12.77 -23.02
CA LYS A 121 3.26 -12.74 -23.83
C LYS A 121 4.11 -11.49 -23.56
N LEU A 122 3.47 -10.33 -23.38
CA LEU A 122 4.18 -9.11 -22.95
C LEU A 122 4.83 -9.32 -21.58
N LYS A 123 4.07 -9.82 -20.60
CA LYS A 123 4.56 -10.09 -19.26
C LYS A 123 5.75 -11.05 -19.26
N GLU A 124 5.66 -12.17 -19.96
CA GLU A 124 6.75 -13.15 -20.04
C GLU A 124 8.05 -12.53 -20.58
N LYS A 125 7.94 -11.72 -21.64
CA LYS A 125 9.09 -11.01 -22.23
C LYS A 125 9.68 -9.98 -21.26
N TYR A 126 8.87 -9.04 -20.79
CA TYR A 126 9.37 -7.88 -20.05
C TYR A 126 9.69 -8.18 -18.59
N TYR A 127 8.99 -9.12 -17.96
CA TYR A 127 9.33 -9.57 -16.61
C TYR A 127 10.71 -10.24 -16.56
N ALA A 128 11.08 -11.02 -17.60
CA ALA A 128 12.42 -11.60 -17.70
C ALA A 128 13.50 -10.52 -17.68
N ILE A 129 13.25 -9.37 -18.33
CA ILE A 129 14.15 -8.20 -18.34
C ILE A 129 14.13 -7.49 -16.97
N GLU A 130 12.96 -7.31 -16.36
CA GLU A 130 12.78 -6.64 -15.06
C GLU A 130 13.64 -7.31 -13.97
N VAL A 131 13.62 -8.64 -13.91
CA VAL A 131 14.34 -9.41 -12.88
C VAL A 131 15.77 -9.80 -13.28
N ASP A 132 16.23 -9.44 -14.48
CA ASP A 132 17.56 -9.78 -14.97
C ASP A 132 18.65 -9.16 -14.08
N PRO A 133 19.48 -9.95 -13.38
CA PRO A 133 20.50 -9.39 -12.48
C PRO A 133 21.67 -8.74 -13.23
N ASP A 134 21.85 -9.01 -14.53
CA ASP A 134 22.98 -8.54 -15.32
C ASP A 134 22.70 -7.17 -15.98
N LEU A 135 21.42 -6.76 -16.04
CA LEU A 135 21.02 -5.45 -16.56
C LEU A 135 20.95 -4.40 -15.45
N THR A 136 21.47 -3.21 -15.72
CA THR A 136 21.33 -2.06 -14.80
C THR A 136 19.91 -1.49 -14.82
N VAL A 137 19.58 -0.68 -13.82
CA VAL A 137 18.27 -0.01 -13.74
C VAL A 137 18.06 0.90 -14.96
N GLU A 138 19.10 1.60 -15.40
CA GLU A 138 19.07 2.50 -16.55
C GLU A 138 18.83 1.75 -17.85
N GLN A 139 19.39 0.54 -17.99
CA GLN A 139 19.17 -0.32 -19.15
C GLN A 139 17.75 -0.91 -19.17
N LYS A 140 17.19 -1.23 -17.99
CA LYS A 140 15.82 -1.76 -17.87
C LYS A 140 14.75 -0.69 -18.10
N TYR A 141 15.03 0.57 -17.73
CA TYR A 141 14.07 1.66 -17.77
C TYR A 141 13.28 1.78 -19.09
N PRO A 142 13.91 1.88 -20.29
CA PRO A 142 13.16 1.98 -21.55
C PRO A 142 12.28 0.77 -21.83
N HIS A 143 12.68 -0.42 -21.38
CA HIS A 143 11.86 -1.63 -21.52
C HIS A 143 10.62 -1.60 -20.61
N MET A 144 10.73 -1.04 -19.41
CA MET A 144 9.57 -0.86 -18.53
C MET A 144 8.58 0.14 -19.13
N VAL A 145 9.07 1.26 -19.67
CA VAL A 145 8.21 2.23 -20.38
C VAL A 145 7.48 1.56 -21.55
N GLU A 146 8.20 0.79 -22.36
CA GLU A 146 7.61 0.05 -23.49
C GLU A 146 6.57 -0.99 -23.04
N TRP A 147 6.86 -1.73 -21.96
CA TRP A 147 5.94 -2.71 -21.42
C TRP A 147 4.64 -2.08 -20.95
N TYR A 148 4.73 -1.03 -20.14
CA TYR A 148 3.56 -0.33 -19.62
C TYR A 148 2.74 0.28 -20.74
N SER A 149 3.39 0.97 -21.68
CA SER A 149 2.71 1.58 -22.84
C SER A 149 1.91 0.55 -23.66
N LYS A 150 2.52 -0.62 -23.94
CA LYS A 150 1.85 -1.69 -24.69
C LYS A 150 0.73 -2.36 -23.89
N SER A 151 0.96 -2.62 -22.62
CA SER A 151 -0.03 -3.23 -21.73
C SER A 151 -1.26 -2.34 -21.60
N HIS A 152 -1.05 -1.05 -21.31
CA HIS A 152 -2.12 -0.07 -21.21
C HIS A 152 -2.86 0.12 -22.54
N GLY A 153 -2.15 0.18 -23.67
CA GLY A 153 -2.79 0.23 -25.00
C GLY A 153 -3.76 -0.92 -25.24
N LEU A 154 -3.37 -2.16 -24.91
CA LEU A 154 -4.25 -3.32 -25.02
C LEU A 154 -5.47 -3.23 -24.09
N LEU A 155 -5.30 -2.70 -22.87
CA LEU A 155 -6.42 -2.51 -21.94
C LEU A 155 -7.39 -1.43 -22.41
N ILE A 156 -6.89 -0.34 -23.03
CA ILE A 156 -7.72 0.71 -23.64
C ILE A 156 -8.58 0.12 -24.76
N GLU A 157 -8.04 -0.76 -25.60
CA GLU A 157 -8.81 -1.46 -26.65
C GLU A 157 -9.97 -2.30 -26.11
N GLN A 158 -9.94 -2.73 -24.85
CA GLN A 158 -11.05 -3.46 -24.22
C GLN A 158 -12.18 -2.54 -23.72
N ALA A 159 -12.03 -1.21 -23.78
CA ALA A 159 -13.04 -0.20 -23.44
C ALA A 159 -13.74 -0.48 -22.08
N LEU A 160 -12.96 -0.66 -21.03
CA LEU A 160 -13.45 -1.02 -19.70
C LEU A 160 -14.30 0.10 -19.09
N PRO A 161 -15.57 -0.16 -18.70
CA PRO A 161 -16.38 0.87 -18.06
C PRO A 161 -15.94 1.12 -16.61
N LYS A 162 -15.74 2.38 -16.22
CA LYS A 162 -15.44 2.78 -14.82
C LYS A 162 -16.40 2.16 -13.81
N ALA A 163 -17.71 2.16 -14.13
CA ALA A 163 -18.77 1.61 -13.29
C ALA A 163 -18.60 0.11 -12.97
N LYS A 164 -17.85 -0.64 -13.79
CA LYS A 164 -17.60 -2.08 -13.60
C LYS A 164 -16.37 -2.38 -12.76
N LEU A 165 -15.51 -1.41 -12.48
CA LEU A 165 -14.30 -1.64 -11.66
C LEU A 165 -14.61 -2.21 -10.28
N LYS A 166 -15.71 -1.77 -9.66
CA LYS A 166 -16.18 -2.32 -8.38
C LYS A 166 -16.45 -3.82 -8.44
N GLU A 167 -17.16 -4.27 -9.47
CA GLU A 167 -17.45 -5.70 -9.68
C GLU A 167 -16.16 -6.46 -10.01
N VAL A 168 -15.31 -5.90 -10.88
CA VAL A 168 -14.02 -6.49 -11.26
C VAL A 168 -13.12 -6.75 -10.05
N VAL A 169 -13.00 -5.77 -9.15
CA VAL A 169 -12.20 -5.93 -7.92
C VAL A 169 -12.83 -6.95 -6.98
N ALA A 170 -14.15 -6.89 -6.78
CA ALA A 170 -14.87 -7.79 -5.88
C ALA A 170 -14.79 -9.27 -6.31
N GLU A 171 -14.74 -9.53 -7.61
CA GLU A 171 -14.61 -10.89 -8.16
C GLU A 171 -13.16 -11.37 -8.29
N SER A 172 -12.18 -10.51 -8.02
CA SER A 172 -10.76 -10.84 -8.19
C SER A 172 -10.17 -11.63 -7.01
N ASP A 173 -9.02 -12.27 -7.26
CA ASP A 173 -8.24 -12.99 -6.24
C ASP A 173 -7.28 -12.06 -5.45
N VAL A 174 -7.47 -10.73 -5.49
CA VAL A 174 -6.61 -9.78 -4.79
C VAL A 174 -6.71 -9.97 -3.28
N MET A 175 -5.56 -9.90 -2.59
CA MET A 175 -5.52 -10.06 -1.15
C MET A 175 -4.53 -9.08 -0.52
N LEU A 176 -4.95 -8.40 0.54
CA LEU A 176 -4.04 -7.63 1.39
C LEU A 176 -3.24 -8.56 2.33
N LYS A 177 -2.04 -8.13 2.72
CA LYS A 177 -1.20 -8.86 3.67
C LYS A 177 -1.89 -8.97 5.03
N GLU A 178 -1.61 -10.04 5.75
CA GLU A 178 -2.15 -10.26 7.09
C GLU A 178 -1.82 -9.09 8.02
N GLY A 179 -2.83 -8.61 8.77
CA GLY A 179 -2.70 -7.49 9.70
C GLY A 179 -2.88 -6.11 9.08
N TYR A 180 -3.36 -6.02 7.83
CA TYR A 180 -3.60 -4.74 7.15
C TYR A 180 -4.62 -3.87 7.89
N GLU A 181 -5.66 -4.47 8.49
CA GLU A 181 -6.70 -3.74 9.22
C GLU A 181 -6.07 -2.92 10.35
N ASN A 182 -5.32 -3.59 11.23
CA ASN A 182 -4.62 -2.94 12.35
C ASN A 182 -3.56 -1.94 11.88
N PHE A 183 -2.91 -2.18 10.74
CA PHE A 183 -1.95 -1.24 10.16
C PHE A 183 -2.65 0.08 9.80
N PHE A 184 -3.69 0.03 8.98
CA PHE A 184 -4.42 1.22 8.54
C PHE A 184 -5.17 1.90 9.68
N ASP A 185 -5.87 1.14 10.53
CA ASP A 185 -6.70 1.69 11.61
C ASP A 185 -5.85 2.40 12.67
N LYS A 186 -4.68 1.86 12.99
CA LYS A 186 -3.77 2.49 13.96
C LYS A 186 -3.15 3.77 13.40
N LEU A 187 -2.81 3.79 12.10
CA LEU A 187 -2.32 4.99 11.43
C LEU A 187 -3.41 6.06 11.38
N GLN A 188 -4.64 5.69 11.05
CA GLN A 188 -5.78 6.60 11.03
C GLN A 188 -6.11 7.14 12.43
N HIS A 189 -6.11 6.29 13.46
CA HIS A 189 -6.37 6.69 14.85
C HIS A 189 -5.40 7.77 15.35
N HIS A 190 -4.15 7.72 14.89
CA HIS A 190 -3.14 8.73 15.20
C HIS A 190 -2.98 9.80 14.11
N SER A 191 -3.84 9.77 13.08
CA SER A 191 -3.81 10.68 11.93
C SER A 191 -2.44 10.77 11.26
N ILE A 192 -1.73 9.64 11.19
CA ILE A 192 -0.43 9.54 10.53
C ILE A 192 -0.64 9.63 9.02
N PRO A 193 -0.01 10.57 8.30
CA PRO A 193 -0.10 10.63 6.85
C PRO A 193 0.43 9.34 6.21
N VAL A 194 -0.36 8.75 5.30
CA VAL A 194 0.03 7.57 4.52
C VAL A 194 0.01 7.97 3.05
N PHE A 195 1.17 7.89 2.41
CA PHE A 195 1.34 8.14 0.99
C PHE A 195 1.63 6.82 0.28
N ILE A 196 0.62 6.29 -0.41
CA ILE A 196 0.75 5.11 -1.24
C ILE A 196 1.23 5.56 -2.62
N PHE A 197 2.47 5.21 -2.97
CA PHE A 197 3.06 5.53 -4.26
C PHE A 197 3.26 4.24 -5.06
N SER A 198 2.39 4.00 -6.03
CA SER A 198 2.34 2.73 -6.77
C SER A 198 2.58 2.93 -8.26
N ALA A 199 3.28 1.98 -8.87
CA ALA A 199 3.34 1.87 -10.32
C ALA A 199 2.13 1.09 -10.90
N GLY A 200 1.18 0.65 -10.07
CA GLY A 200 -0.01 -0.09 -10.48
C GLY A 200 -1.07 0.77 -11.20
N ILE A 201 -2.34 0.38 -11.07
CA ILE A 201 -3.50 1.12 -11.57
C ILE A 201 -4.21 1.75 -10.37
N GLY A 202 -4.31 3.08 -10.37
CA GLY A 202 -4.83 3.87 -9.23
C GLY A 202 -6.28 3.54 -8.88
N ASP A 203 -7.18 3.50 -9.86
CA ASP A 203 -8.61 3.24 -9.65
C ASP A 203 -8.87 1.85 -9.05
N VAL A 204 -8.09 0.85 -9.50
CA VAL A 204 -8.14 -0.51 -8.97
C VAL A 204 -7.61 -0.55 -7.54
N LEU A 205 -6.46 0.07 -7.28
CA LEU A 205 -5.86 0.15 -5.95
C LEU A 205 -6.84 0.77 -4.95
N GLU A 206 -7.38 1.94 -5.28
CA GLU A 206 -8.35 2.64 -4.45
C GLU A 206 -9.57 1.77 -4.16
N GLU A 207 -10.10 1.08 -5.17
CA GLU A 207 -11.25 0.20 -5.00
C GLU A 207 -10.93 -1.01 -4.12
N VAL A 208 -9.71 -1.57 -4.19
CA VAL A 208 -9.26 -2.64 -3.29
C VAL A 208 -9.28 -2.17 -1.83
N ILE A 209 -8.66 -1.03 -1.53
CA ILE A 209 -8.60 -0.53 -0.14
C ILE A 209 -9.94 0.03 0.35
N ARG A 210 -10.80 0.49 -0.56
CA ARG A 210 -12.18 0.93 -0.27
C ARG A 210 -13.07 -0.24 0.11
N GLN A 211 -13.07 -1.33 -0.68
CA GLN A 211 -13.83 -2.54 -0.36
C GLN A 211 -13.31 -3.23 0.91
N ALA A 212 -12.02 -3.14 1.18
CA ALA A 212 -11.42 -3.62 2.43
C ALA A 212 -11.72 -2.71 3.64
N GLY A 213 -12.37 -1.56 3.47
CA GLY A 213 -12.77 -0.66 4.56
C GLY A 213 -11.62 0.12 5.19
N VAL A 214 -10.47 0.25 4.49
CA VAL A 214 -9.25 0.87 5.02
C VAL A 214 -8.78 2.09 4.23
N TYR A 215 -9.61 2.57 3.30
CA TYR A 215 -9.35 3.82 2.58
C TYR A 215 -9.74 5.03 3.44
N HIS A 216 -8.96 5.27 4.48
CA HIS A 216 -9.18 6.33 5.46
C HIS A 216 -8.73 7.71 4.93
N PRO A 217 -9.23 8.84 5.50
CA PRO A 217 -8.85 10.19 5.06
C PRO A 217 -7.36 10.53 5.16
N ASN A 218 -6.58 9.81 5.99
CA ASN A 218 -5.14 9.99 6.11
C ASN A 218 -4.34 9.31 4.98
N VAL A 219 -5.00 8.58 4.08
CA VAL A 219 -4.38 7.85 2.97
C VAL A 219 -4.48 8.66 1.68
N LYS A 220 -3.33 9.02 1.10
CA LYS A 220 -3.22 9.60 -0.24
C LYS A 220 -2.62 8.57 -1.21
N VAL A 221 -3.19 8.47 -2.40
CA VAL A 221 -2.76 7.53 -3.45
C VAL A 221 -2.20 8.32 -4.63
N VAL A 222 -0.98 7.98 -5.05
CA VAL A 222 -0.38 8.41 -6.31
C VAL A 222 -0.04 7.17 -7.11
N SER A 223 -0.62 7.06 -8.30
CA SER A 223 -0.54 5.89 -9.18
C SER A 223 -0.92 6.27 -10.61
N ASN A 224 -0.89 5.31 -11.54
CA ASN A 224 -1.41 5.51 -12.88
C ASN A 224 -2.95 5.42 -12.85
N PHE A 225 -3.63 6.56 -12.84
CA PHE A 225 -5.09 6.62 -12.91
C PHE A 225 -5.57 6.49 -14.35
N MET A 226 -6.64 5.72 -14.54
CA MET A 226 -7.31 5.60 -15.83
C MET A 226 -8.03 6.89 -16.16
N ASP A 227 -7.91 7.31 -17.41
CA ASP A 227 -8.76 8.34 -17.98
C ASP A 227 -9.97 7.66 -18.62
N PHE A 228 -11.17 8.08 -18.24
CA PHE A 228 -12.42 7.59 -18.79
C PHE A 228 -13.06 8.78 -19.47
N ASP A 229 -13.06 8.78 -20.80
CA ASP A 229 -13.45 9.92 -21.63
C ASP A 229 -14.70 10.66 -21.13
N GLU A 230 -14.52 11.99 -21.05
CA GLU A 230 -15.51 13.08 -20.92
C GLU A 230 -16.32 13.20 -19.63
N ASN A 231 -15.64 13.54 -18.53
CA ASN A 231 -16.17 14.61 -17.67
C ASN A 231 -15.03 15.35 -16.96
N VAL A 232 -14.54 16.40 -17.62
CA VAL A 232 -13.61 17.38 -17.03
C VAL A 232 -14.11 17.81 -15.65
N ASP A 233 -15.41 17.95 -15.48
CA ASP A 233 -16.05 18.33 -14.22
C ASP A 233 -15.82 17.32 -13.08
N GLU A 234 -15.78 16.02 -13.37
CA GLU A 234 -15.58 14.97 -12.35
C GLU A 234 -14.09 14.86 -11.95
N LEU A 235 -13.18 15.09 -12.90
CA LEU A 235 -11.74 15.14 -12.63
C LEU A 235 -11.33 16.45 -11.97
N LEU A 236 -12.03 17.56 -12.26
CA LEU A 236 -11.70 18.87 -11.72
C LEU A 236 -11.72 18.87 -10.20
N GLU A 237 -12.77 18.33 -9.56
CA GLU A 237 -12.87 18.27 -8.10
C GLU A 237 -11.70 17.48 -7.49
N LYS A 238 -11.37 16.31 -8.06
CA LYS A 238 -10.23 15.49 -7.63
C LYS A 238 -8.89 16.22 -7.76
N TYR A 239 -8.68 16.93 -8.87
CA TYR A 239 -7.44 17.66 -9.11
C TYR A 239 -7.34 18.88 -8.19
N MET A 240 -8.45 19.58 -7.92
CA MET A 240 -8.50 20.70 -6.99
C MET A 240 -8.19 20.29 -5.54
N ASP A 241 -8.55 19.06 -5.14
CA ASP A 241 -8.18 18.49 -3.84
C ASP A 241 -6.67 18.14 -3.73
N CYS A 242 -5.99 17.98 -4.86
CA CYS A 242 -4.62 17.49 -4.94
C CYS A 242 -3.58 18.57 -5.31
N TYR A 243 -3.99 19.61 -6.04
CA TYR A 243 -3.13 20.66 -6.57
C TYR A 243 -3.66 22.04 -6.17
N ASP A 244 -2.77 22.93 -5.74
CA ASP A 244 -3.13 24.32 -5.39
C ASP A 244 -3.64 25.13 -6.60
N ILE A 245 -3.17 24.79 -7.80
CA ILE A 245 -3.56 25.41 -9.07
C ILE A 245 -3.79 24.30 -10.09
N VAL A 246 -5.00 24.23 -10.64
CA VAL A 246 -5.39 23.30 -11.72
C VAL A 246 -5.63 24.09 -12.99
N LEU A 247 -4.95 23.71 -14.07
CA LEU A 247 -5.13 24.30 -15.40
C LEU A 247 -6.01 23.38 -16.24
N VAL A 248 -7.24 23.80 -16.50
CA VAL A 248 -8.25 22.98 -17.19
C VAL A 248 -8.25 23.31 -18.66
N GLN A 249 -7.91 22.33 -19.51
CA GLN A 249 -7.87 22.49 -20.97
C GLN A 249 -7.02 23.69 -21.44
N ASP A 250 -5.97 24.02 -20.70
CA ASP A 250 -5.03 25.10 -21.00
C ASP A 250 -3.74 24.51 -21.57
N GLU A 251 -3.43 24.84 -22.82
CA GLU A 251 -2.21 24.40 -23.52
C GLU A 251 -1.04 25.39 -23.37
N SER A 252 -1.17 26.40 -22.51
CA SER A 252 -0.17 27.43 -22.28
C SER A 252 0.62 27.22 -20.98
N LEU A 253 1.74 27.95 -20.86
CA LEU A 253 2.51 28.06 -19.61
C LEU A 253 2.39 29.46 -19.00
N GLU A 254 1.39 30.25 -19.39
CA GLU A 254 1.29 31.67 -19.00
C GLU A 254 1.17 31.83 -17.49
N VAL A 255 0.38 30.99 -16.83
CA VAL A 255 0.23 31.02 -15.36
C VAL A 255 1.57 30.77 -14.67
N ALA A 256 2.30 29.73 -15.07
CA ALA A 256 3.63 29.43 -14.51
C ALA A 256 4.63 30.56 -14.78
N ASN A 257 4.67 31.08 -16.02
CA ASN A 257 5.55 32.18 -16.40
C ASN A 257 5.25 33.48 -15.63
N SER A 258 3.98 33.78 -15.37
CA SER A 258 3.58 34.95 -14.58
C SER A 258 4.05 34.87 -13.13
N ILE A 259 4.02 33.68 -12.53
CA ILE A 259 4.57 33.43 -11.18
C ILE A 259 6.09 33.59 -11.21
N LEU A 260 6.77 32.99 -12.19
CA LEU A 260 8.21 33.12 -12.35
C LEU A 260 8.65 34.58 -12.51
N GLN A 261 7.92 35.40 -13.28
CA GLN A 261 8.20 36.83 -13.45
C GLN A 261 8.05 37.64 -12.15
N LYS A 262 7.31 37.14 -11.16
CA LYS A 262 7.20 37.78 -9.84
C LYS A 262 8.27 37.32 -8.86
N ILE A 263 8.87 36.15 -9.10
CA ILE A 263 9.91 35.55 -8.25
C ILE A 263 11.31 36.00 -8.71
N LEU A 264 11.53 36.04 -10.02
CA LEU A 264 12.80 36.41 -10.68
C LEU A 264 12.84 37.91 -10.98
#